data_AF-A0A7S1PD03-F1
#
_entry.id   AF-A0A7S1PD03-F1
#
_cell.length_a   1.000
_cell.length_b   1.000
_cell.length_c   1.000
_cell.angle_alpha   90.00
_cell.angle_beta   90.00
_cell.angle_gamma   90.00
#
_symmetry.space_group_name_H-M   'P 1'
#
loop_
_entity.id
_entity.type
_entity.pdbx_description
1 polymer ?
#
loop_
_entity_poly.entity_id
_entity_poly.type
_entity_poly.pdbx_seq_one_letter_code
_entity_poly.pdbx_strand_id
1 'polypeptide(L)'
;MRRCRSRRHCAQRSMPYLHLLRSMLLLAVLPLIQTLAFVLRPASRFVLRRPAAFDLSSRRPSPSLPVRRGPSRRPAVTMVFDSITSKITGILDTIRGADKLTAENIEEAVQEMRKVLLDADVNFQVANSLVKAVKEKAVGERRIDNVNPSQQFVKILYDELVDIMGGDEAPIATSATDQPTVLLLAGLQGAGKTTAAAKLALYLQTPQTRLDASGDA
;
A
#
# COMPACT_ATOMS: atom_id res chain seq x y z
N MET A 1 74.84 -32.74 -6.02
CA MET A 1 74.90 -34.19 -5.71
C MET A 1 73.48 -34.72 -5.71
N ARG A 2 73.09 -35.58 -6.68
CA ARG A 2 72.79 -37.04 -6.54
C ARG A 2 71.67 -37.32 -5.51
N ARG A 3 70.63 -38.14 -5.69
CA ARG A 3 70.10 -39.11 -6.69
C ARG A 3 68.70 -39.51 -6.13
N CYS A 4 67.67 -39.77 -6.95
CA CYS A 4 67.03 -41.08 -7.22
C CYS A 4 66.69 -41.94 -5.96
N ARG A 5 65.50 -42.54 -5.73
CA ARG A 5 64.82 -43.57 -6.54
C ARG A 5 63.49 -44.03 -5.89
N SER A 6 62.48 -44.28 -6.74
CA SER A 6 61.52 -45.41 -6.73
C SER A 6 61.07 -46.05 -5.40
N ARG A 7 59.76 -45.93 -5.14
CA ARG A 7 58.91 -47.06 -4.71
C ARG A 7 57.67 -47.14 -5.59
N ARG A 8 57.88 -47.43 -6.87
CA ARG A 8 56.91 -48.23 -7.63
C ARG A 8 57.18 -49.68 -7.23
N HIS A 9 56.29 -50.33 -6.48
CA HIS A 9 56.03 -51.79 -6.39
C HIS A 9 55.38 -52.09 -5.02
N CYS A 10 54.37 -52.96 -5.02
CA CYS A 10 53.31 -53.16 -4.01
C CYS A 10 52.28 -52.01 -4.07
N ALA A 11 51.07 -52.14 -4.61
CA ALA A 11 50.19 -53.29 -4.64
C ALA A 11 49.34 -53.24 -5.91
N GLN A 12 49.72 -54.06 -6.87
CA GLN A 12 48.89 -54.40 -8.01
C GLN A 12 48.39 -55.82 -7.75
N ARG A 13 47.16 -55.95 -7.23
CA ARG A 13 46.40 -57.20 -7.22
C ARG A 13 44.93 -56.91 -6.87
N SER A 14 44.03 -57.48 -7.69
CA SER A 14 42.57 -57.69 -7.49
C SER A 14 41.71 -56.41 -7.35
N MET A 15 40.73 -56.12 -8.19
CA MET A 15 39.46 -56.86 -8.33
C MET A 15 38.72 -56.44 -9.63
N PRO A 16 38.57 -57.31 -10.65
CA PRO A 16 37.87 -56.96 -11.90
C PRO A 16 36.34 -56.86 -11.75
N TYR A 17 35.75 -57.30 -10.63
CA TYR A 17 34.30 -57.29 -10.41
C TYR A 17 33.74 -55.94 -9.95
N LEU A 18 34.56 -55.10 -9.31
CA LEU A 18 34.10 -53.82 -8.77
C LEU A 18 33.79 -52.79 -9.87
N HIS A 19 34.49 -52.87 -11.01
CA HIS A 19 34.21 -52.02 -12.16
C HIS A 19 32.93 -52.44 -12.91
N LEU A 20 32.64 -53.74 -13.00
CA LEU A 20 31.42 -54.25 -13.63
C LEU A 20 30.16 -53.91 -12.82
N LEU A 21 30.23 -54.03 -11.48
CA LEU A 21 29.11 -53.66 -10.63
C LEU A 21 28.83 -52.15 -10.68
N ARG A 22 29.88 -51.33 -10.75
CA ARG A 22 29.77 -49.87 -10.84
C ARG A 22 29.20 -49.41 -12.19
N SER A 23 29.50 -50.10 -13.29
CA SER A 23 28.90 -49.81 -14.61
C SER A 23 27.43 -50.25 -14.71
N MET A 24 27.05 -51.40 -14.12
CA MET A 24 25.64 -51.83 -14.10
C MET A 24 24.78 -50.90 -13.23
N LEU A 25 25.29 -50.44 -12.08
CA LEU A 25 24.55 -49.53 -11.20
C LEU A 25 24.36 -48.14 -11.86
N LEU A 26 25.36 -47.63 -12.58
CA LEU A 26 25.26 -46.36 -13.29
C LEU A 26 24.23 -46.43 -14.44
N LEU A 27 24.22 -47.50 -15.23
CA LEU A 27 23.26 -47.68 -16.33
C LEU A 27 21.80 -47.80 -15.84
N ALA A 28 21.57 -48.39 -14.66
CA ALA A 28 20.23 -48.52 -14.09
C ALA A 28 19.69 -47.21 -13.50
N VAL A 29 20.56 -46.34 -12.96
CA VAL A 29 20.15 -45.11 -12.27
C VAL A 29 20.08 -43.88 -13.21
N LEU A 30 20.82 -43.91 -14.32
CA LEU A 30 20.79 -42.90 -15.39
C LEU A 30 19.39 -42.54 -15.93
N PRO A 31 18.50 -43.51 -16.27
CA PRO A 31 17.15 -43.18 -16.75
C PRO A 31 16.28 -42.54 -15.67
N LEU A 32 16.51 -42.89 -14.40
CA LEU A 32 15.79 -42.34 -13.24
C LEU A 32 16.20 -40.88 -12.97
N ILE A 33 17.50 -40.57 -13.13
CA ILE A 33 18.01 -39.18 -13.08
C ILE A 33 17.51 -38.36 -14.28
N GLN A 34 17.43 -38.95 -15.47
CA GLN A 34 16.88 -38.27 -16.66
C GLN A 34 15.38 -37.99 -16.57
N THR A 35 14.58 -38.90 -15.97
CA THR A 35 13.15 -38.67 -15.72
C THR A 35 12.94 -37.63 -14.62
N LEU A 36 13.74 -37.66 -13.55
CA LEU A 36 13.67 -36.65 -12.49
C LEU A 36 14.05 -35.25 -12.99
N ALA A 37 15.06 -35.15 -13.86
CA ALA A 37 15.45 -33.89 -14.51
C ALA A 37 14.41 -33.37 -15.53
N PHE A 38 13.57 -34.25 -16.10
CA PHE A 38 12.46 -33.85 -16.97
C PHE A 38 11.27 -33.32 -16.17
N VAL A 39 10.98 -33.91 -15.00
CA VAL A 39 9.90 -33.46 -14.09
C VAL A 39 10.28 -32.17 -13.33
N LEU A 40 11.55 -32.03 -12.93
CA LEU A 40 12.08 -30.83 -12.27
C LEU A 40 12.58 -29.77 -13.26
N ARG A 41 12.32 -29.92 -14.57
CA ARG A 41 12.64 -28.86 -15.54
C ARG A 41 11.73 -27.67 -15.23
N PRO A 42 12.27 -26.53 -14.79
CA PRO A 42 11.46 -25.36 -14.50
C PRO A 42 10.68 -24.97 -15.76
N ALA A 43 9.43 -24.57 -15.58
CA ALA A 43 8.53 -24.09 -16.63
C ALA A 43 8.97 -22.74 -17.25
N SER A 44 10.28 -22.51 -17.39
CA SER A 44 10.87 -21.37 -18.07
C SER A 44 10.97 -21.62 -19.57
N ARG A 45 9.83 -21.88 -20.20
CA ARG A 45 9.65 -21.73 -21.66
C ARG A 45 8.17 -21.72 -22.07
N PHE A 46 7.34 -20.99 -21.34
CA PHE A 46 6.11 -20.49 -21.93
C PHE A 46 6.46 -19.29 -22.81
N VAL A 47 6.78 -19.57 -24.07
CA VAL A 47 6.90 -18.55 -25.12
C VAL A 47 5.48 -18.04 -25.36
N LEU A 48 5.04 -17.06 -24.58
CA LEU A 48 4.02 -16.14 -25.03
C LEU A 48 4.56 -15.49 -26.29
N ARG A 49 3.94 -15.82 -27.43
CA ARG A 49 4.01 -15.01 -28.64
C ARG A 49 3.95 -13.55 -28.20
N ARG A 50 5.03 -12.81 -28.44
CA ARG A 50 5.00 -11.35 -28.41
C ARG A 50 3.83 -10.91 -29.30
N PRO A 51 2.73 -10.33 -28.80
CA PRO A 51 2.05 -9.37 -29.64
C PRO A 51 3.10 -8.32 -29.96
N ALA A 52 3.16 -7.92 -31.23
CA ALA A 52 4.10 -6.91 -31.72
C ALA A 52 4.25 -5.81 -30.68
N ALA A 53 5.50 -5.43 -30.41
CA ALA A 53 5.81 -4.24 -29.63
C ALA A 53 4.83 -3.15 -30.06
N PHE A 54 4.00 -2.70 -29.12
CA PHE A 54 3.22 -1.49 -29.31
C PHE A 54 4.25 -0.38 -29.31
N ASP A 55 4.80 -0.13 -30.49
CA ASP A 55 5.88 0.80 -30.74
C ASP A 55 5.39 2.23 -30.44
N LEU A 56 5.66 2.69 -29.23
CA LEU A 56 5.40 4.07 -28.82
C LEU A 56 6.39 5.06 -29.48
N SER A 57 7.43 4.60 -30.19
CA SER A 57 8.36 5.47 -30.90
C SER A 57 7.76 6.08 -32.18
N SER A 58 6.69 5.52 -32.72
CA SER A 58 6.04 5.97 -33.95
C SER A 58 4.76 6.79 -33.75
N ARG A 59 4.37 7.04 -32.49
CA ARG A 59 3.37 8.08 -32.21
C ARG A 59 4.05 9.44 -32.37
N ARG A 60 3.72 10.12 -33.47
CA ARG A 60 3.86 11.59 -33.54
C ARG A 60 3.33 12.17 -32.22
N PRO A 61 4.02 13.14 -31.59
CA PRO A 61 3.42 13.84 -30.47
C PRO A 61 2.03 14.27 -30.93
N SER A 62 0.99 13.81 -30.23
CA SER A 62 -0.35 14.32 -30.46
C SER A 62 -0.24 15.83 -30.42
N PRO A 63 -0.77 16.58 -31.41
CA PRO A 63 -0.73 18.03 -31.36
C PRO A 63 -1.24 18.41 -29.98
N SER A 64 -0.45 19.20 -29.26
CA SER A 64 -0.81 19.69 -27.94
C SER A 64 -2.13 20.40 -28.09
N LEU A 65 -3.23 19.67 -27.85
CA LEU A 65 -4.55 20.25 -27.79
C LEU A 65 -4.40 21.37 -26.77
N PRO A 66 -4.75 22.61 -27.11
CA PRO A 66 -4.71 23.68 -26.14
C PRO A 66 -5.58 23.19 -24.98
N VAL A 67 -4.95 22.88 -23.86
CA VAL A 67 -5.66 22.59 -22.61
C VAL A 67 -6.38 23.89 -22.35
N ARG A 68 -7.66 23.93 -22.73
CA ARG A 68 -8.53 25.08 -22.58
C ARG A 68 -8.70 25.20 -21.07
N ARG A 69 -7.79 25.92 -20.43
CA ARG A 69 -7.89 26.32 -19.03
C ARG A 69 -9.08 27.26 -18.99
N GLY A 70 -10.27 26.68 -18.84
CA GLY A 70 -11.43 27.43 -18.42
C GLY A 70 -11.07 28.20 -17.15
N PRO A 71 -11.72 29.34 -16.88
CA PRO A 71 -11.49 30.06 -15.64
C PRO A 71 -11.55 29.05 -14.50
N SER A 72 -10.58 29.14 -13.57
CA SER A 72 -10.57 28.39 -12.32
C SER A 72 -11.77 28.86 -11.50
N ARG A 73 -12.97 28.49 -11.91
CA ARG A 73 -14.09 28.34 -11.02
C ARG A 73 -13.71 27.13 -10.21
N ARG A 74 -12.96 27.38 -9.13
CA ARG A 74 -13.01 26.50 -7.98
C ARG A 74 -14.51 26.33 -7.74
N PRO A 75 -15.09 25.15 -8.01
CA PRO A 75 -16.47 24.97 -7.61
C PRO A 75 -16.50 25.35 -6.13
N ALA A 76 -17.47 26.19 -5.74
CA ALA A 76 -17.85 26.27 -4.34
C ALA A 76 -18.39 24.88 -4.02
N VAL A 77 -17.48 23.92 -3.81
CA VAL A 77 -17.79 22.64 -3.24
C VAL A 77 -18.18 23.03 -1.83
N THR A 78 -19.47 23.14 -1.57
CA THR A 78 -19.97 22.96 -0.22
C THR A 78 -19.38 21.63 0.21
N MET A 79 -18.34 21.69 1.03
CA MET A 79 -17.59 20.50 1.35
C MET A 79 -18.54 19.64 2.17
N VAL A 80 -18.60 18.34 1.89
CA VAL A 80 -19.37 17.36 2.68
C VAL A 80 -19.04 17.50 4.18
N PHE A 81 -17.84 17.99 4.49
CA PHE A 81 -17.37 18.27 5.82
C PHE A 81 -17.89 19.56 6.46
N ASP A 82 -18.44 20.54 5.71
CA ASP A 82 -18.88 21.82 6.29
C ASP A 82 -20.04 21.65 7.28
N SER A 83 -20.96 20.71 7.00
CA SER A 83 -22.09 20.38 7.88
C SER A 83 -21.61 19.68 9.17
N ILE A 84 -20.59 18.84 9.07
CA ILE A 84 -19.96 18.17 10.22
C ILE A 84 -19.19 19.20 11.04
N THR A 85 -18.35 20.01 10.39
CA THR A 85 -17.50 21.02 11.04
C THR A 85 -18.33 22.03 11.81
N SER A 86 -19.43 22.53 11.25
CA SER A 86 -20.33 23.48 11.95
C SER A 86 -20.99 22.86 13.18
N LYS A 87 -21.53 21.63 13.06
CA LYS A 87 -22.15 20.91 14.18
C LYS A 87 -21.14 20.55 15.28
N ILE A 88 -19.96 20.06 14.91
CA ILE A 88 -18.88 19.75 15.88
C ILE A 88 -18.41 21.02 16.59
N THR A 89 -18.29 22.15 15.87
CA THR A 89 -17.91 23.43 16.48
C THR A 89 -18.91 23.84 17.56
N GLY A 90 -20.21 23.64 17.34
CA GLY A 90 -21.25 23.88 18.34
C GLY A 90 -21.11 23.00 19.60
N ILE A 91 -20.71 21.74 19.44
CA ILE A 91 -20.45 20.84 20.59
C ILE A 91 -19.25 21.32 21.42
N LEU A 92 -18.21 21.83 20.73
CA LEU A 92 -17.02 22.36 21.39
C LEU A 92 -17.29 23.61 22.22
N ASP A 93 -18.29 24.42 21.84
CA ASP A 93 -18.67 25.61 22.60
C ASP A 93 -19.25 25.26 23.97
N THR A 94 -19.97 24.14 24.10
CA THR A 94 -20.43 23.62 25.40
C THR A 94 -19.25 23.26 26.32
N ILE A 95 -18.18 22.71 25.76
CA ILE A 95 -16.95 22.37 26.50
C ILE A 95 -16.13 23.64 26.83
N ARG A 96 -16.15 24.66 25.96
CA ARG A 96 -15.46 25.95 26.17
C ARG A 96 -15.99 26.73 27.36
N GLY A 97 -17.30 26.62 27.64
CA GLY A 97 -17.92 27.28 28.79
C GLY A 97 -17.54 26.65 30.14
N ALA A 98 -16.91 25.47 30.14
CA ALA A 98 -16.52 24.77 31.35
C ALA A 98 -15.03 24.98 31.67
N ASP A 99 -14.72 25.40 32.90
CA ASP A 99 -13.34 25.56 33.37
C ASP A 99 -12.57 24.22 33.48
N LYS A 100 -13.29 23.09 33.49
CA LYS A 100 -12.75 21.73 33.66
C LYS A 100 -13.51 20.71 32.80
N LEU A 101 -12.78 19.70 32.31
CA LEU A 101 -13.35 18.49 31.73
C LEU A 101 -13.88 17.59 32.85
N THR A 102 -15.17 17.69 33.13
CA THR A 102 -15.88 16.76 34.05
C THR A 102 -16.40 15.56 33.26
N ALA A 103 -16.64 14.44 33.97
CA ALA A 103 -17.20 13.25 33.34
C ALA A 103 -18.58 13.49 32.70
N GLU A 104 -19.39 14.35 33.32
CA GLU A 104 -20.72 14.75 32.85
C GLU A 104 -20.63 15.50 31.50
N ASN A 105 -19.77 16.53 31.41
CA ASN A 105 -19.61 17.33 30.19
C ASN A 105 -19.06 16.48 29.02
N ILE A 106 -18.17 15.54 29.31
CA ILE A 106 -17.63 14.62 28.29
C ILE A 106 -18.75 13.69 27.78
N GLU A 107 -19.58 13.16 28.67
CA GLU A 107 -20.66 12.25 28.29
C GLU A 107 -21.71 12.94 27.40
N GLU A 108 -22.10 14.17 27.74
CA GLU A 108 -23.01 14.98 26.93
C GLU A 108 -22.42 15.29 25.54
N ALA A 109 -21.15 15.73 25.49
CA ALA A 109 -20.48 16.05 24.23
C ALA A 109 -20.34 14.83 23.31
N VAL A 110 -20.01 13.66 23.88
CA VAL A 110 -19.86 12.41 23.14
C VAL A 110 -21.20 11.90 22.59
N GLN A 111 -22.30 12.08 23.33
CA GLN A 111 -23.65 11.76 22.87
C GLN A 111 -24.10 12.63 21.69
N GLU A 112 -23.87 13.95 21.77
CA GLU A 112 -24.17 14.87 20.66
C GLU A 112 -23.31 14.58 19.43
N MET A 113 -22.00 14.35 19.62
CA MET A 113 -21.08 14.00 18.54
C MET A 113 -21.54 12.76 17.78
N ARG A 114 -22.03 11.74 18.49
CA ARG A 114 -22.57 10.53 17.86
C ARG A 114 -23.75 10.83 16.93
N LYS A 115 -24.68 11.71 17.32
CA LYS A 115 -25.82 12.11 16.48
C LYS A 115 -25.33 12.82 15.21
N VAL A 116 -24.39 13.75 15.37
CA VAL A 116 -23.81 14.52 14.26
C VAL A 116 -23.14 13.61 13.22
N LEU A 117 -22.39 12.60 13.67
CA LEU A 117 -21.70 11.66 12.79
C LEU A 117 -22.68 10.78 12.02
N LEU A 118 -23.76 10.34 12.65
CA LEU A 118 -24.80 9.53 12.00
C LEU A 118 -25.60 10.34 10.97
N ASP A 119 -25.86 11.62 11.24
CA ASP A 119 -26.49 12.54 10.27
C ASP A 119 -25.62 12.79 9.03
N ALA A 120 -24.31 12.54 9.12
CA ALA A 120 -23.33 12.86 8.10
C ALA A 120 -22.95 11.66 7.22
N ASP A 121 -23.79 10.63 7.17
CA ASP A 121 -23.59 9.40 6.40
C ASP A 121 -22.35 8.57 6.82
N VAL A 122 -21.87 8.71 8.07
CA VAL A 122 -20.81 7.85 8.62
C VAL A 122 -21.41 6.52 9.06
N ASN A 123 -20.73 5.41 8.74
CA ASN A 123 -21.15 4.08 9.15
C ASN A 123 -21.25 3.98 10.69
N PHE A 124 -22.36 3.43 11.20
CA PHE A 124 -22.65 3.27 12.62
C PHE A 124 -21.52 2.56 13.40
N GLN A 125 -20.88 1.57 12.79
CA GLN A 125 -19.77 0.85 13.43
C GLN A 125 -18.58 1.76 13.68
N VAL A 126 -18.22 2.58 12.68
CA VAL A 126 -17.10 3.54 12.76
C VAL A 126 -17.43 4.69 13.73
N ALA A 127 -18.67 5.18 13.69
CA ALA A 127 -19.11 6.22 14.62
C ALA A 127 -19.06 5.75 16.08
N ASN A 128 -19.50 4.52 16.37
CA ASN A 128 -19.46 3.99 17.73
C ASN A 128 -18.04 3.71 18.22
N SER A 129 -17.15 3.20 17.35
CA SER A 129 -15.75 2.96 17.73
C SER A 129 -15.03 4.26 18.05
N LEU A 130 -15.21 5.28 17.20
CA LEU A 130 -14.68 6.64 17.42
C LEU A 130 -15.15 7.22 18.77
N VAL A 131 -16.46 7.22 19.00
CA VAL A 131 -17.09 7.74 20.22
C VAL A 131 -16.55 7.04 21.47
N LYS A 132 -16.39 5.71 21.42
CA LYS A 132 -15.86 4.91 22.53
C LYS A 132 -14.40 5.26 22.82
N ALA A 133 -13.56 5.32 21.79
CA ALA A 133 -12.15 5.63 21.93
C ALA A 133 -11.91 7.07 22.44
N VAL A 134 -12.67 8.04 21.93
CA VAL A 134 -12.63 9.44 22.43
C VAL A 134 -13.04 9.50 23.90
N LYS A 135 -14.08 8.78 24.32
CA LYS A 135 -14.50 8.72 25.75
C LYS A 135 -13.41 8.14 26.64
N GLU A 136 -12.79 7.03 26.22
CA GLU A 136 -11.72 6.38 26.99
C GLU A 136 -10.48 7.28 27.13
N LYS A 137 -10.06 7.93 26.03
CA LYS A 137 -8.93 8.87 26.04
C LYS A 137 -9.23 10.13 26.85
N ALA A 138 -10.43 10.70 26.71
CA ALA A 138 -10.82 11.90 27.45
C ALA A 138 -10.89 11.69 28.97
N VAL A 139 -11.24 10.48 29.43
CA VAL A 139 -11.24 10.12 30.86
C VAL A 139 -9.84 9.73 31.36
N GLY A 140 -9.04 9.07 30.51
CA GLY A 140 -7.71 8.57 30.88
C GLY A 140 -6.58 9.60 30.80
N GLU A 141 -6.73 10.65 29.99
CA GLU A 141 -5.66 11.61 29.74
C GLU A 141 -5.55 12.64 30.88
N ARG A 142 -4.35 12.71 31.47
CA ARG A 142 -4.07 13.68 32.53
C ARG A 142 -4.12 15.09 31.95
N ARG A 143 -4.84 15.97 32.64
CA ARG A 143 -4.89 17.40 32.32
C ARG A 143 -3.48 17.95 32.17
N ILE A 144 -3.21 18.62 31.06
CA ILE A 144 -2.01 19.43 30.90
C ILE A 144 -2.30 20.79 31.50
N ASP A 145 -1.54 21.19 32.52
CA ASP A 145 -1.65 22.52 33.08
C ASP A 145 -1.33 23.54 31.97
N ASN A 146 -2.13 24.62 31.89
CA ASN A 146 -1.98 25.73 30.93
C ASN A 146 -2.57 25.53 29.51
N VAL A 147 -3.34 24.46 29.25
CA VAL A 147 -4.08 24.27 27.98
C VAL A 147 -5.60 24.35 28.21
N ASN A 148 -6.32 25.00 27.29
CA ASN A 148 -7.78 25.06 27.34
C ASN A 148 -8.40 23.66 27.16
N PRO A 149 -9.38 23.27 27.98
CA PRO A 149 -9.99 21.93 27.94
C PRO A 149 -10.56 21.59 26.56
N SER A 150 -11.14 22.57 25.87
CA SER A 150 -11.70 22.39 24.53
C SER A 150 -10.63 22.10 23.49
N GLN A 151 -9.44 22.69 23.61
CA GLN A 151 -8.34 22.42 22.68
C GLN A 151 -7.77 21.02 22.91
N GLN A 152 -7.70 20.58 24.17
CA GLN A 152 -7.31 19.21 24.50
C GLN A 152 -8.32 18.19 23.92
N PHE A 153 -9.61 18.46 24.06
CA PHE A 153 -10.64 17.60 23.48
C PHE A 153 -10.58 17.54 21.95
N VAL A 154 -10.39 18.68 21.27
CA VAL A 154 -10.20 18.73 19.81
C VAL A 154 -9.00 17.90 19.37
N LYS A 155 -7.90 17.95 20.13
CA LYS A 155 -6.71 17.16 19.83
C LYS A 155 -7.00 15.66 19.93
N ILE A 156 -7.63 15.20 21.01
CA ILE A 156 -8.01 13.79 21.19
C ILE A 156 -8.89 13.31 20.03
N LEU A 157 -9.87 14.13 19.63
CA LEU A 157 -10.74 13.82 18.50
C LEU A 157 -9.96 13.75 17.18
N TYR A 158 -9.06 14.70 16.93
CA TYR A 158 -8.23 14.73 15.74
C TYR A 158 -7.33 13.49 15.65
N ASP A 159 -6.63 13.16 16.73
CA ASP A 159 -5.72 12.01 16.78
C ASP A 159 -6.49 10.69 16.49
N GLU A 160 -7.72 10.57 17.00
CA GLU A 160 -8.56 9.40 16.72
C GLU A 160 -9.09 9.36 15.29
N LEU A 161 -9.45 10.51 14.71
CA LEU A 161 -9.86 10.58 13.30
C LEU A 161 -8.72 10.18 12.37
N VAL A 162 -7.48 10.60 12.67
CA VAL A 162 -6.29 10.21 11.90
C VAL A 162 -6.06 8.70 11.96
N ASP A 163 -6.18 8.10 13.15
CA ASP A 163 -6.02 6.65 13.33
C ASP A 163 -7.04 5.85 12.49
N ILE A 164 -8.31 6.28 12.50
CA ILE A 164 -9.37 5.64 11.70
C ILE A 164 -9.15 5.83 10.19
N MET A 165 -8.58 6.96 9.77
CA MET A 165 -8.32 7.25 8.35
C MET A 165 -7.11 6.48 7.79
N GLY A 166 -6.38 5.73 8.62
CA GLY A 166 -5.26 4.90 8.19
C GLY A 166 -3.90 5.58 8.31
N GLY A 167 -3.84 6.74 8.99
CA GLY A 167 -2.59 7.45 9.29
C GLY A 167 -1.91 8.00 8.03
N ASP A 168 -0.96 7.22 7.50
CA ASP A 168 -0.02 7.67 6.48
C ASP A 168 -0.55 7.54 5.04
N GLU A 169 -0.03 8.40 4.17
CA GLU A 169 -0.33 8.36 2.75
C GLU A 169 0.34 7.13 2.09
N ALA A 170 -0.47 6.16 1.65
CA ALA A 170 0.02 5.03 0.89
C ALA A 170 0.37 5.47 -0.56
N PRO A 171 1.62 5.29 -1.02
CA PRO A 171 1.97 5.60 -2.40
C PRO A 171 1.27 4.65 -3.36
N ILE A 172 1.11 5.09 -4.61
CA ILE A 172 0.56 4.24 -5.67
C ILE A 172 1.53 3.08 -5.89
N ALA A 173 1.05 1.84 -5.70
CA ALA A 173 1.83 0.64 -5.95
C ALA A 173 2.28 0.60 -7.42
N THR A 174 3.57 0.85 -7.63
CA THR A 174 4.21 0.77 -8.93
C THR A 174 5.06 -0.49 -8.97
N SER A 175 5.12 -1.12 -10.13
CA SER A 175 6.05 -2.22 -10.31
C SER A 175 7.48 -1.68 -10.18
N ALA A 176 8.24 -2.17 -9.20
CA ALA A 176 9.65 -1.79 -8.99
C ALA A 176 10.58 -2.17 -10.17
N THR A 177 10.06 -2.90 -11.15
CA THR A 177 10.75 -3.29 -12.37
C THR A 177 10.28 -2.39 -13.51
N ASP A 178 11.16 -2.16 -14.49
CA ASP A 178 11.02 -1.35 -15.72
C ASP A 178 9.88 -1.82 -16.68
N GLN A 179 8.74 -2.19 -16.10
CA GLN A 179 7.56 -2.78 -16.71
C GLN A 179 6.41 -1.77 -16.65
N PRO A 180 5.54 -1.75 -17.67
CA PRO A 180 4.38 -0.88 -17.65
C PRO A 180 3.46 -1.24 -16.47
N THR A 181 3.21 -0.28 -15.57
CA THR A 181 2.22 -0.44 -14.49
C THR A 181 0.82 -0.20 -15.06
N VAL A 182 -0.08 -1.19 -14.93
CA VAL A 182 -1.46 -1.12 -15.41
C VAL A 182 -2.40 -0.88 -14.22
N LEU A 183 -3.09 0.27 -14.20
CA LEU A 183 -4.08 0.61 -13.18
C LEU A 183 -5.50 0.44 -13.72
N LEU A 184 -6.31 -0.39 -13.06
CA LEU A 184 -7.72 -0.58 -13.37
C LEU A 184 -8.59 0.25 -12.42
N LEU A 185 -9.42 1.14 -12.97
CA LEU A 185 -10.40 1.90 -12.20
C LEU A 185 -11.77 1.21 -12.27
N ALA A 186 -12.20 0.62 -11.16
CA ALA A 186 -13.50 -0.04 -11.01
C ALA A 186 -14.39 0.70 -9.99
N GLY A 187 -15.70 0.49 -10.03
CA GLY A 187 -16.66 1.16 -9.14
C GLY A 187 -18.06 1.31 -9.75
N LEU A 188 -18.99 1.93 -9.03
CA LEU A 188 -20.38 2.09 -9.45
C LEU A 188 -20.55 3.04 -10.66
N GLN A 189 -21.58 2.86 -11.48
CA GLN A 189 -21.93 3.80 -12.55
C GLN A 189 -22.15 5.20 -11.96
N GLY A 190 -21.61 6.24 -12.59
CA GLY A 190 -21.73 7.61 -12.07
C GLY A 190 -20.74 7.99 -10.97
N ALA A 191 -19.93 7.07 -10.45
CA ALA A 191 -18.88 7.36 -9.45
C ALA A 191 -17.70 8.22 -9.97
N GLY A 192 -17.79 8.75 -11.18
CA GLY A 192 -16.76 9.64 -11.73
C GLY A 192 -15.48 8.95 -12.20
N LYS A 193 -15.46 7.62 -12.40
CA LYS A 193 -14.26 6.85 -12.81
C LYS A 193 -13.54 7.42 -14.04
N THR A 194 -14.28 7.84 -15.06
CA THR A 194 -13.72 8.44 -16.28
C THR A 194 -13.07 9.80 -16.01
N THR A 195 -13.69 10.62 -15.16
CA THR A 195 -13.15 11.91 -14.72
C THR A 195 -11.93 11.73 -13.83
N ALA A 196 -11.97 10.76 -12.91
CA ALA A 196 -10.85 10.39 -12.06
C ALA A 196 -9.67 9.89 -12.88
N ALA A 197 -9.90 9.08 -13.92
CA ALA A 197 -8.86 8.62 -14.84
C ALA A 197 -8.10 9.79 -15.50
N ALA A 198 -8.84 10.77 -16.03
CA ALA A 198 -8.24 11.94 -16.68
C ALA A 198 -7.44 12.82 -15.69
N LYS A 199 -7.99 13.03 -14.48
CA LYS A 199 -7.29 13.79 -13.42
C LYS A 199 -6.04 13.06 -12.92
N LEU A 200 -6.13 11.75 -12.72
CA LEU A 200 -5.02 10.92 -12.29
C LEU A 200 -3.90 10.88 -13.35
N ALA A 201 -4.25 10.78 -14.64
CA ALA A 201 -3.28 10.84 -15.72
C ALA A 201 -2.53 12.19 -15.75
N LEU A 202 -3.24 13.31 -15.57
CA LEU A 202 -2.63 14.64 -15.49
C LEU A 202 -1.73 14.78 -14.25
N TYR A 203 -2.17 14.24 -13.11
CA TYR A 203 -1.40 14.25 -11.87
C TYR A 203 -0.07 13.49 -12.02
N LEU A 204 -0.11 12.26 -12.58
CA LEU A 204 1.08 11.45 -12.82
C LEU A 204 2.01 11.99 -13.93
N GLN A 205 1.51 12.85 -14.81
CA GLN A 205 2.32 13.50 -15.85
C GLN A 205 3.17 14.65 -15.30
N THR A 206 2.77 15.25 -14.18
CA THR A 206 3.45 16.40 -13.58
C THR A 206 4.71 15.94 -12.83
N PRO A 207 5.88 16.59 -13.02
CA PRO A 207 7.17 16.09 -12.52
C PRO A 207 7.31 16.01 -11.00
N GLN A 208 6.43 16.65 -10.21
CA GLN A 208 6.38 16.47 -8.75
C GLN A 208 5.94 15.07 -8.32
N THR A 209 5.25 14.34 -9.20
CA THR A 209 4.78 12.97 -8.98
C THR A 209 5.35 12.02 -10.02
N ARG A 210 6.44 12.41 -10.71
CA ARG A 210 7.19 11.51 -11.58
C ARG A 210 7.97 10.58 -10.67
N LEU A 211 7.20 9.62 -10.18
CA LEU A 211 7.48 8.45 -9.37
C LEU A 211 8.98 8.27 -9.17
N ASP A 212 9.34 8.29 -7.90
CA ASP A 212 10.63 7.88 -7.33
C ASP A 212 10.85 6.39 -7.65
N ALA A 213 10.98 6.09 -8.93
CA ALA A 213 11.23 4.77 -9.50
C ALA A 213 12.68 4.33 -9.23
N SER A 214 13.46 5.14 -8.53
CA SER A 214 14.63 4.69 -7.78
C SER A 214 14.18 4.37 -6.37
N GLY A 215 13.79 3.11 -6.14
CA GLY A 215 13.63 2.60 -4.79
C GLY A 215 14.94 2.73 -4.02
N ASP A 216 14.94 3.61 -3.03
CA ASP A 216 15.93 3.64 -1.95
C ASP A 216 15.18 3.44 -0.63
N ALA A 217 14.98 2.17 -0.26
CA ALA A 217 14.98 1.60 1.11
C ALA A 217 14.35 0.20 1.12
#